data_AF-A0A2H3DEN6-F1
#
_entry.id   AF-A0A2H3DEN6-F1
#
_cell.length_a   1.000
_cell.length_b   1.000
_cell.length_c   1.000
_cell.angle_alpha   90.00
_cell.angle_beta   90.00
_cell.angle_gamma   90.00
#
_symmetry.space_group_name_H-M   'P 1'
#
loop_
_entity.id
_entity.type
_entity.pdbx_description
1 polymer ?
#
loop_
_entity_poly.entity_id
_entity_poly.type
_entity_poly.pdbx_seq_one_letter_code
_entity_poly.pdbx_strand_id
1 'polypeptide(L)'
;YPCVLVTWFLAVGNELCEDTRMWVVQPDLDEGGQQVMSVIHLDTILHAAHLIGLYGTFFLPQKLKHMDSLEAFCSFHVNKYADHHSHKIAF
;
A
#
# COMPACT_ATOMS: atom_id res chain seq x y z
N TYR A 1 -21.14 13.22 -5.64
CA TYR A 1 -19.72 13.63 -5.61
C TYR A 1 -18.90 12.36 -5.45
N PRO A 2 -18.12 11.94 -6.46
CA PRO A 2 -17.37 10.69 -6.40
C PRO A 2 -16.15 10.85 -5.48
N CYS A 3 -16.17 10.18 -4.34
CA CYS A 3 -15.09 10.21 -3.36
C CYS A 3 -14.77 8.81 -2.83
N VAL A 4 -13.57 8.65 -2.30
CA VAL A 4 -13.11 7.40 -1.69
C VAL A 4 -12.33 7.70 -0.41
N LEU A 5 -12.41 6.79 0.55
CA LEU A 5 -11.57 6.79 1.75
C LEU A 5 -10.23 6.12 1.40
N VAL A 6 -9.13 6.81 1.68
CA VAL A 6 -7.77 6.27 1.51
C VAL A 6 -7.05 6.22 2.83
N THR A 7 -6.10 5.29 2.86
CA THR A 7 -5.21 5.05 3.98
C THR A 7 -3.78 5.36 3.53
N TRP A 8 -3.07 6.18 4.29
CA TRP A 8 -1.77 6.70 3.89
C TRP A 8 -0.62 5.77 4.29
N PHE A 9 0.45 5.83 3.48
CA PHE A 9 1.66 5.05 3.64
C PHE A 9 2.88 5.95 3.37
N LEU A 10 3.95 5.74 4.14
CA LEU A 10 5.22 6.44 3.99
C LEU A 10 6.28 5.49 3.42
N ALA A 11 7.12 6.01 2.53
CA ALA A 11 8.28 5.27 2.04
C ALA A 11 9.29 5.03 3.17
N VAL A 12 9.77 3.80 3.28
CA VAL A 12 10.81 3.42 4.22
C VAL A 12 12.17 3.66 3.56
N GLY A 13 12.77 4.81 3.88
CA GLY A 13 14.03 5.26 3.29
C GLY A 13 13.88 5.85 1.88
N ASN A 14 15.02 6.19 1.29
CA ASN A 14 15.08 6.88 -0.01
C ASN A 14 15.49 5.96 -1.18
N GLU A 15 15.68 4.67 -0.91
CA GLU A 15 16.22 3.71 -1.88
C GLU A 15 15.32 2.48 -2.01
N LEU A 16 15.44 1.82 -3.15
CA LEU A 16 14.77 0.54 -3.40
C LEU A 16 15.38 -0.53 -2.50
N CYS A 17 14.56 -1.48 -2.05
CA CYS A 17 15.06 -2.68 -1.40
C CYS A 17 16.04 -3.40 -2.34
N GLU A 18 17.24 -3.68 -1.87
CA GLU A 18 18.35 -4.19 -2.69
C GLU A 18 18.01 -5.55 -3.34
N ASP A 19 17.37 -6.43 -2.57
CA ASP A 19 17.03 -7.79 -2.98
C ASP A 19 15.83 -7.85 -3.95
N THR A 20 14.78 -7.06 -3.69
CA THR A 20 13.53 -7.14 -4.45
C THR A 20 13.44 -6.09 -5.56
N ARG A 21 14.26 -5.04 -5.50
CA ARG A 21 14.18 -3.85 -6.35
C ARG A 21 12.80 -3.17 -6.33
N MET A 22 12.04 -3.34 -5.24
CA MET A 22 10.75 -2.70 -4.99
C MET A 22 10.87 -1.63 -3.91
N TRP A 23 9.93 -0.67 -3.92
CA TRP A 23 9.80 0.27 -2.81
C TRP A 23 9.20 -0.44 -1.61
N VAL A 24 9.65 -0.08 -0.42
CA VAL A 24 9.03 -0.51 0.83
C VAL A 24 8.28 0.68 1.42
N VAL A 25 7.04 0.46 1.81
CA VAL A 25 6.22 1.46 2.48
C VAL A 25 5.66 0.90 3.79
N GLN A 26 5.39 1.77 4.75
CA GLN A 26 4.77 1.44 6.02
C GLN A 26 3.53 2.32 6.23
N PRO A 27 2.51 1.84 6.97
CA PRO A 27 1.39 2.69 7.39
C PRO A 27 1.87 4.02 7.95
N ASP A 28 1.28 5.12 7.50
CA ASP A 28 1.45 6.41 8.16
C ASP A 28 0.62 6.40 9.44
N LEU A 29 1.24 6.70 10.58
CA LEU A 29 0.62 6.64 11.90
C LEU A 29 0.57 8.03 12.52
N ASP A 30 -0.57 8.38 13.10
CA ASP A 30 -0.72 9.62 13.87
C ASP A 30 -0.04 9.53 15.26
N GLU A 31 -0.12 10.60 16.04
CA GLU A 31 0.44 10.65 17.41
C GLU A 31 -0.17 9.59 18.35
N GLY A 32 -1.35 9.07 18.03
CA GLY A 32 -2.04 8.00 18.76
C GLY A 32 -1.71 6.59 18.24
N GLY A 33 -0.84 6.47 17.24
CA GLY A 33 -0.51 5.20 16.61
C GLY A 33 -1.62 4.62 15.74
N GLN A 34 -2.61 5.44 15.34
CA GLN A 34 -3.67 5.04 14.42
C GLN A 34 -3.28 5.40 12.99
N GLN A 35 -3.76 4.61 12.03
CA GLN A 35 -3.43 4.83 10.63
C GLN A 35 -4.06 6.11 10.10
N VAL A 36 -3.25 6.97 9.48
CA VAL A 36 -3.72 8.22 8.90
C VAL A 36 -4.61 7.92 7.70
N MET A 37 -5.83 8.43 7.72
CA MET A 37 -6.83 8.25 6.67
C MET A 37 -7.40 9.59 6.19
N SER A 38 -7.82 9.66 4.93
CA SER A 38 -8.48 10.85 4.40
C SER A 38 -9.47 10.51 3.29
N VAL A 39 -10.40 11.42 3.00
CA VAL A 39 -11.31 11.30 1.86
C VAL A 39 -10.77 12.12 0.71
N ILE A 40 -10.55 11.48 -0.44
CA ILE A 40 -10.08 12.14 -1.68
C ILE A 40 -11.14 12.00 -2.78
N HIS A 41 -11.02 12.85 -3.81
CA HIS A 41 -11.85 12.74 -5.01
C HIS A 41 -11.32 11.61 -5.90
N LEU A 42 -12.20 10.88 -6.62
CA LEU A 42 -11.74 9.77 -7.46
C LEU A 42 -10.74 10.20 -8.55
N ASP A 43 -10.89 11.42 -9.09
CA ASP A 43 -10.01 11.94 -10.14
C ASP A 43 -8.57 12.21 -9.69
N THR A 44 -8.27 12.15 -8.39
CA THR A 44 -6.89 12.30 -7.89
C THR A 44 -6.12 10.97 -7.91
N ILE A 45 -6.76 9.85 -8.24
CA ILE A 45 -6.11 8.55 -8.36
C ILE A 45 -5.45 8.47 -9.74
N LEU A 46 -4.11 8.45 -9.75
CA LEU A 46 -3.33 8.39 -11.00
C LEU A 46 -3.35 6.98 -11.62
N HIS A 47 -3.03 5.97 -10.81
CA HIS A 47 -2.90 4.59 -11.27
C HIS A 47 -3.00 3.61 -10.09
N ALA A 48 -3.30 2.34 -10.40
CA ALA A 48 -3.35 1.28 -9.41
C ALA A 48 -1.95 0.70 -9.20
N ALA A 49 -1.60 0.45 -7.93
CA ALA A 49 -0.40 -0.27 -7.55
C ALA A 49 -0.77 -1.42 -6.61
N HIS A 50 0.00 -2.51 -6.67
CA HIS A 50 -0.19 -3.64 -5.78
C HIS A 50 0.69 -3.49 -4.53
N LEU A 51 0.06 -3.53 -3.36
CA LEU A 51 0.72 -3.66 -2.07
C LEU A 51 0.89 -5.14 -1.74
N ILE A 52 2.13 -5.58 -1.58
CA ILE A 52 2.46 -6.95 -1.20
C ILE A 52 2.99 -6.94 0.22
N GLY A 53 2.30 -7.59 1.16
CA GLY A 53 2.69 -7.62 2.56
C GLY A 53 4.09 -8.19 2.77
N LEU A 54 4.91 -7.49 3.54
CA LEU A 54 6.22 -7.98 3.96
C LEU A 54 6.04 -9.00 5.07
N TYR A 55 6.41 -10.25 4.78
CA TYR A 55 6.32 -11.34 5.74
C TYR A 55 7.44 -11.22 6.77
N GLY A 56 7.06 -11.21 8.05
CA GLY A 56 7.99 -11.32 9.15
C GLY A 56 8.40 -12.77 9.41
N THR A 57 8.85 -13.04 10.64
CA THR A 57 9.24 -14.39 11.09
C THR A 57 8.04 -15.28 11.48
N PHE A 58 6.82 -14.76 11.39
CA PHE A 58 5.60 -15.42 11.85
C PHE A 58 4.77 -15.93 10.67
N PHE A 59 4.11 -17.07 10.88
CA PHE A 59 3.12 -17.57 9.93
C PHE A 59 1.88 -16.70 9.90
N LEU A 60 1.28 -16.57 8.72
CA LEU A 60 -0.01 -15.92 8.59
C LEU A 60 -1.09 -16.69 9.35
N PRO A 61 -1.96 -16.01 10.10
CA PRO A 61 -3.10 -16.67 10.74
C PRO A 61 -3.97 -17.36 9.67
N GLN A 62 -4.35 -18.63 9.91
CA GLN A 62 -5.25 -19.36 8.99
C GLN A 62 -6.59 -18.66 8.75
N LYS A 63 -7.01 -17.82 9.69
CA LYS A 63 -8.29 -17.09 9.65
C LYS A 63 -8.14 -15.65 9.17
N LEU A 64 -6.98 -15.26 8.64
CA LEU A 64 -6.78 -13.94 8.08
C LEU A 64 -7.77 -13.72 6.92
N LYS A 65 -8.62 -12.70 7.02
CA LYS A 65 -9.53 -12.35 5.94
C LYS A 65 -8.84 -11.38 4.99
N HIS A 66 -9.29 -11.38 3.73
CA HIS A 66 -8.81 -10.43 2.73
C HIS A 66 -9.04 -8.97 3.14
N MET A 67 -10.11 -8.68 3.89
CA MET A 67 -10.41 -7.34 4.40
C MET A 67 -9.40 -6.86 5.44
N ASP A 68 -8.80 -7.78 6.19
CA ASP A 68 -7.85 -7.46 7.26
C ASP A 68 -6.42 -7.34 6.72
N SER A 69 -6.20 -7.63 5.43
CA SER A 69 -4.86 -7.71 4.84
C SER A 69 -4.08 -6.40 4.87
N LEU A 70 -4.75 -5.25 4.86
CA LEU A 70 -4.11 -3.94 4.94
C LEU A 70 -3.55 -3.65 6.35
N GLU A 71 -4.16 -4.23 7.38
CA GLU A 71 -3.77 -4.06 8.79
C GLU A 71 -2.89 -5.23 9.28
N ALA A 72 -2.84 -6.33 8.54
CA ALA A 72 -2.14 -7.56 8.92
C ALA A 72 -0.61 -7.47 8.84
N PHE A 73 -0.08 -6.49 8.11
CA PHE A 73 1.35 -6.33 7.89
C PHE A 73 1.82 -4.95 8.32
N CYS A 74 2.99 -4.89 8.97
CA CYS A 74 3.59 -3.62 9.37
C CYS A 74 4.20 -2.84 8.19
N SER A 75 4.46 -3.52 7.06
CA SER A 75 5.06 -2.90 5.87
C SER A 75 4.69 -3.67 4.61
N PHE A 76 4.82 -3.01 3.47
CA PHE A 76 4.41 -3.52 2.17
C PHE A 76 5.47 -3.19 1.12
N HIS A 77 5.68 -4.12 0.19
CA HIS A 77 6.32 -3.81 -1.08
C HIS A 77 5.32 -3.16 -2.03
N VAL A 78 5.72 -2.05 -2.65
CA VAL A 78 4.98 -1.42 -3.75
C VAL A 78 5.61 -1.86 -5.06
N ASN A 79 4.86 -2.64 -5.83
CA ASN A 79 5.33 -3.09 -7.14
C ASN A 79 5.17 -1.96 -8.18
N LYS A 80 6.29 -1.35 -8.58
CA LYS A 80 6.31 -0.35 -9.66
C LYS A 80 5.94 -0.92 -11.05
N TYR A 81 5.96 -2.24 -11.21
CA TYR A 81 5.72 -2.95 -12.48
C TYR A 81 4.35 -3.65 -12.55
N ALA A 82 3.61 -3.72 -11.44
CA ALA A 82 2.26 -4.28 -11.43
C ALA A 82 1.34 -3.55 -12.43
N ASP A 83 1.72 -2.32 -12.78
CA ASP A 83 1.04 -1.43 -13.71
C ASP A 83 1.47 -1.57 -15.19
N HIS A 84 2.25 -2.59 -15.56
CA HIS A 84 2.57 -2.78 -16.98
C HIS A 84 1.33 -3.11 -17.83
N HIS A 85 0.20 -3.50 -17.21
CA HIS A 85 -1.06 -3.81 -17.89
C HIS A 85 -2.31 -3.11 -17.32
N SER A 86 -2.23 -2.35 -16.22
CA SER A 86 -3.38 -1.54 -15.78
C SER A 86 -3.45 -0.27 -16.62
N HIS A 87 -4.23 -0.38 -17.69
CA HIS A 87 -4.81 0.70 -18.47
C HIS A 87 -3.93 1.92 -18.72
N LYS A 88 -3.40 1.97 -19.95
CA LYS A 88 -3.17 3.19 -20.73
C LYS A 88 -4.04 4.34 -20.18
N ILE A 89 -3.38 5.39 -19.70
CA ILE A 89 -3.98 6.72 -19.70
C ILE A 89 -4.14 7.06 -21.19
N ALA A 90 -5.30 6.71 -21.75
CA ALA A 90 -5.75 7.25 -23.02
C ALA A 90 -6.17 8.69 -22.71
N PHE A 91 -5.29 9.63 -23.04
CA PHE A 91 -5.71 10.98 -23.40
C PHE A 91 -6.44 10.93 -24.74
#